data_AF-A0A7R9KYV3-F1
#
_entry.id   AF-A0A7R9KYV3-F1
#
_cell.length_a   1.000
_cell.length_b   1.000
_cell.length_c   1.000
_cell.angle_alpha   90.00
_cell.angle_beta   90.00
_cell.angle_gamma   90.00
#
_symmetry.space_group_name_H-M   'P 1'
#
loop_
_entity.id
_entity.type
_entity.pdbx_description
1 polymer ?
#
loop_
_entity_poly.entity_id
_entity_poly.type
_entity_poly.pdbx_seq_one_letter_code
_entity_poly.pdbx_strand_id
1 'polypeptide(L)'
;MNELRDELIDRKRLADDQKEIGNKHFKSGHIEESIKCYTNAIQLYESNPVFYCNRSMAYLKKGLPLEAHRDCDLALNIDNTCIKALYRRGLSRRQLFRYSLALDDFRRVLTLDADNSDAKRELAATQRLIQSKAIVEIKAIDKPLELQSKTPLTKVAICCDKKSCEFVVQLPESSTIKTQLFANDWARRHSTSLDVDIRAANDI
;
A
#
# COMPACT_ATOMS: atom_id res chain seq x y z
N MET A 1 21.05 12.47 31.99
CA MET A 1 20.99 11.18 31.26
C MET A 1 19.91 10.24 31.79
N ASN A 2 19.64 10.18 33.10
CA ASN A 2 18.58 9.31 33.65
C ASN A 2 17.15 9.79 33.28
N GLU A 3 16.87 11.09 33.34
CA GLU A 3 15.53 11.63 33.05
C GLU A 3 15.02 11.33 31.63
N LEU A 4 15.88 11.48 30.59
CA LEU A 4 15.50 11.15 29.21
C LEU A 4 15.24 9.65 29.01
N ARG A 5 15.96 8.80 29.75
CA ARG A 5 15.76 7.35 29.72
C ARG A 5 14.43 6.98 30.39
N ASP A 6 14.11 7.64 31.50
CA ASP A 6 12.86 7.42 32.22
C ASP A 6 11.65 7.90 31.41
N GLU A 7 11.75 9.06 30.76
CA GLU A 7 10.71 9.56 29.85
C GLU A 7 10.46 8.60 28.67
N LEU A 8 11.51 8.04 28.08
CA LEU A 8 11.40 7.06 27.01
C LEU A 8 10.72 5.76 27.49
N ILE A 9 11.02 5.30 28.70
CA ILE A 9 10.39 4.13 29.30
C ILE A 9 8.89 4.39 29.49
N ASP A 10 8.51 5.57 29.96
CA ASP A 10 7.11 5.93 30.15
C ASP A 10 6.36 6.08 28.82
N ARG A 11 6.96 6.71 27.81
CA ARG A 11 6.40 6.76 26.44
C ARG A 11 6.16 5.36 25.87
N LYS A 12 7.10 4.44 26.06
CA LYS A 12 6.96 3.05 25.62
C LYS A 12 5.80 2.36 26.32
N ARG A 13 5.65 2.53 27.65
CA ARG A 13 4.53 1.98 28.42
C ARG A 13 3.19 2.51 27.92
N LEU A 14 3.06 3.82 27.75
CA LEU A 14 1.84 4.44 27.23
C LEU A 14 1.51 3.95 25.82
N ALA A 15 2.51 3.74 24.97
CA ALA A 15 2.32 3.18 23.63
C ALA A 15 1.79 1.73 23.69
N ASP A 16 2.34 0.92 24.59
CA ASP A 16 1.86 -0.45 24.80
C ASP A 16 0.41 -0.49 25.32
N ASP A 17 0.04 0.42 26.22
CA ASP A 17 -1.35 0.56 26.69
C ASP A 17 -2.31 0.91 25.56
N GLN A 18 -1.93 1.88 24.71
CA GLN A 18 -2.70 2.23 23.50
C GLN A 18 -2.85 1.03 22.56
N LYS A 19 -1.79 0.24 22.37
CA LYS A 19 -1.85 -1.00 21.58
C LYS A 19 -2.83 -2.00 22.21
N GLU A 20 -2.83 -2.19 23.52
CA GLU A 20 -3.77 -3.12 24.17
C GLU A 20 -5.24 -2.65 24.08
N ILE A 21 -5.49 -1.35 24.21
CA ILE A 21 -6.83 -0.78 23.97
C ILE A 21 -7.25 -1.00 22.50
N GLY A 22 -6.33 -0.76 21.55
CA GLY A 22 -6.56 -1.04 20.14
C GLY A 22 -6.88 -2.51 19.85
N ASN A 23 -6.19 -3.43 20.52
CA ASN A 23 -6.45 -4.87 20.42
C ASN A 23 -7.87 -5.22 20.89
N LYS A 24 -8.35 -4.59 21.96
CA LYS A 24 -9.73 -4.78 22.46
C LYS A 24 -10.75 -4.28 21.44
N HIS A 25 -10.58 -3.06 20.92
CA HIS A 25 -11.46 -2.53 19.87
C HIS A 25 -11.48 -3.41 18.62
N PHE A 26 -10.31 -3.87 18.17
CA PHE A 26 -10.18 -4.75 17.01
C PHE A 26 -10.95 -6.07 17.21
N LYS A 27 -10.82 -6.70 18.39
CA LYS A 27 -11.55 -7.92 18.74
C LYS A 27 -13.06 -7.71 18.80
N SER A 28 -13.51 -6.53 19.25
CA SER A 28 -14.93 -6.16 19.29
C SER A 28 -15.48 -5.70 17.94
N GLY A 29 -14.68 -5.68 16.87
CA GLY A 29 -15.11 -5.25 15.53
C GLY A 29 -15.13 -3.73 15.33
N HIS A 30 -14.70 -2.95 16.32
CA HIS A 30 -14.55 -1.49 16.25
C HIS A 30 -13.25 -1.14 15.51
N ILE A 31 -13.25 -1.30 14.17
CA ILE A 31 -12.04 -1.22 13.36
C ILE A 31 -11.46 0.20 13.35
N GLU A 32 -12.29 1.23 13.20
CA GLU A 32 -11.88 2.64 13.22
C GLU A 32 -11.19 3.03 14.52
N GLU A 33 -11.77 2.65 15.65
CA GLU A 33 -11.23 2.91 16.98
C GLU A 33 -9.90 2.18 17.17
N SER A 34 -9.78 0.94 16.70
CA SER A 34 -8.52 0.21 16.75
C SER A 34 -7.40 0.93 15.96
N ILE A 35 -7.71 1.47 14.78
CA ILE A 35 -6.74 2.24 13.96
C ILE A 35 -6.28 3.49 14.70
N LYS A 36 -7.20 4.20 15.37
CA LYS A 36 -6.87 5.39 16.17
C LYS A 36 -5.92 5.03 17.31
N CYS A 37 -6.22 3.98 18.06
CA CYS A 37 -5.38 3.50 19.16
C CYS A 37 -3.97 3.10 18.68
N TYR A 38 -3.85 2.34 17.59
CA TYR A 38 -2.52 1.99 17.05
C TYR A 38 -1.77 3.22 16.52
N THR A 39 -2.48 4.21 15.97
CA THR A 39 -1.86 5.47 15.54
C THR A 39 -1.31 6.26 16.72
N ASN A 40 -2.04 6.32 17.83
CA ASN A 40 -1.54 6.92 19.08
C ASN A 40 -0.32 6.17 19.61
N ALA A 41 -0.33 4.83 19.58
CA ALA A 41 0.82 4.02 19.97
C ALA A 41 2.07 4.35 19.15
N ILE A 42 1.92 4.50 17.83
CA ILE A 42 3.02 4.88 16.92
C ILE A 42 3.54 6.29 17.21
N GLN A 43 2.65 7.25 17.48
CA GLN A 43 3.05 8.62 17.84
C GLN A 43 3.83 8.69 19.16
N LEU A 44 3.51 7.81 20.10
CA LEU A 44 4.20 7.71 21.39
C LEU A 44 5.55 6.99 21.26
N TYR A 45 5.61 5.93 20.44
CA TYR A 45 6.82 5.14 20.24
C TYR A 45 6.83 4.45 18.87
N GLU A 46 7.54 5.03 17.90
CA GLU A 46 7.58 4.56 16.52
C GLU A 46 8.52 3.38 16.27
N SER A 47 9.38 3.01 17.23
CA SER A 47 10.38 1.95 17.01
C SER A 47 9.86 0.54 17.25
N ASN A 48 8.55 0.35 17.46
CA ASN A 48 7.96 -0.98 17.67
C ASN A 48 7.22 -1.46 16.41
N PRO A 49 7.71 -2.52 15.71
CA PRO A 49 7.08 -3.01 14.49
C PRO A 49 5.67 -3.58 14.73
N VAL A 50 5.35 -3.99 15.96
CA VAL A 50 4.05 -4.58 16.32
C VAL A 50 2.90 -3.59 16.12
N PHE A 51 3.12 -2.29 16.37
CA PHE A 51 2.06 -1.30 16.23
C PHE A 51 1.64 -1.14 14.76
N TYR A 52 2.61 -1.02 13.85
CA TYR A 52 2.37 -0.99 12.41
C TYR A 52 1.75 -2.29 11.91
N CYS A 53 2.22 -3.44 12.39
CA CYS A 53 1.59 -4.71 12.06
C CYS A 53 0.10 -4.67 12.42
N ASN A 54 -0.25 -4.34 13.66
CA ASN A 54 -1.63 -4.39 14.13
C ASN A 54 -2.52 -3.40 13.37
N ARG A 55 -2.01 -2.21 13.06
CA ARG A 55 -2.72 -1.24 12.23
C ARG A 55 -2.88 -1.71 10.78
N SER A 56 -1.89 -2.38 10.20
CA SER A 56 -2.02 -2.95 8.85
C SER A 56 -3.13 -3.99 8.74
N MET A 57 -3.32 -4.82 9.77
CA MET A 57 -4.44 -5.76 9.81
C MET A 57 -5.79 -5.05 9.93
N ALA A 58 -5.86 -3.98 10.71
CA ALA A 58 -7.07 -3.15 10.79
C ALA A 58 -7.40 -2.47 9.45
N TYR A 59 -6.39 -1.98 8.74
CA TYR A 59 -6.56 -1.46 7.38
C TYR A 59 -7.02 -2.53 6.38
N LEU A 60 -6.47 -3.75 6.44
CA LEU A 60 -6.95 -4.87 5.62
C LEU A 60 -8.43 -5.19 5.89
N LYS A 61 -8.85 -5.18 7.16
CA LYS A 61 -10.26 -5.39 7.55
C LYS A 61 -11.17 -4.27 7.06
N LYS A 62 -10.66 -3.04 6.99
CA LYS A 62 -11.38 -1.87 6.48
C LYS A 62 -11.43 -1.80 4.94
N GLY A 63 -10.71 -2.67 4.23
CA GLY A 63 -10.61 -2.61 2.76
C GLY A 63 -9.66 -1.54 2.25
N LEU A 64 -8.63 -1.19 3.04
CA LEU A 64 -7.59 -0.21 2.72
C LEU A 64 -6.23 -0.90 2.51
N PRO A 65 -6.04 -1.65 1.42
CA PRO A 65 -4.86 -2.49 1.24
C PRO A 65 -3.57 -1.70 0.96
N LEU A 66 -3.66 -0.47 0.46
CA LEU A 66 -2.49 0.38 0.20
C LEU A 66 -1.88 0.91 1.51
N GLU A 67 -2.71 1.37 2.42
CA GLU A 67 -2.33 1.80 3.76
C GLU A 67 -1.75 0.64 4.56
N ALA A 68 -2.38 -0.54 4.46
CA ALA A 68 -1.84 -1.76 5.07
C ALA A 68 -0.46 -2.14 4.50
N HIS A 69 -0.26 -2.03 3.18
CA HIS A 69 1.03 -2.31 2.53
C HIS A 69 2.13 -1.38 3.05
N ARG A 70 1.85 -0.07 3.17
CA ARG A 70 2.79 0.93 3.71
C ARG A 70 3.18 0.63 5.16
N ASP A 71 2.21 0.30 6.02
CA ASP A 71 2.49 -0.06 7.41
C ASP A 71 3.34 -1.34 7.51
N CYS A 72 3.12 -2.32 6.63
CA CYS A 72 3.96 -3.52 6.62
C CYS A 72 5.40 -3.20 6.19
N ASP A 73 5.61 -2.30 5.23
CA ASP A 73 6.97 -1.88 4.84
C ASP A 73 7.67 -1.15 5.99
N LEU A 74 6.97 -0.27 6.72
CA LEU A 74 7.52 0.37 7.92
C LEU A 74 7.88 -0.65 9.00
N ALA A 75 7.01 -1.63 9.27
CA ALA A 75 7.31 -2.70 10.22
C ALA A 75 8.56 -3.50 9.82
N LEU A 76 8.72 -3.81 8.52
CA LEU A 76 9.86 -4.58 8.01
C LEU A 76 11.16 -3.78 7.93
N ASN A 77 11.07 -2.46 7.83
CA ASN A 77 12.24 -1.58 7.96
C ASN A 77 12.78 -1.58 9.40
N ILE A 78 11.91 -1.75 10.40
CA ILE A 78 12.29 -1.86 11.81
C ILE A 78 12.76 -3.29 12.13
N ASP A 79 12.00 -4.31 11.73
CA ASP A 79 12.32 -5.72 11.90
C ASP A 79 11.99 -6.51 10.63
N ASN A 80 13.03 -6.81 9.84
CA ASN A 80 12.91 -7.51 8.57
C ASN A 80 12.54 -9.00 8.72
N THR A 81 12.52 -9.53 9.95
CA THR A 81 12.14 -10.92 10.27
C THR A 81 10.71 -11.04 10.80
N CYS A 82 9.98 -9.92 10.88
CA CYS A 82 8.62 -9.92 11.40
C CYS A 82 7.65 -10.72 10.49
N ILE A 83 7.39 -11.97 10.86
CA ILE A 83 6.50 -12.89 10.12
C ILE A 83 5.12 -12.29 9.89
N LYS A 84 4.55 -11.62 10.92
CA LYS A 84 3.23 -10.98 10.83
C LYS A 84 3.21 -9.84 9.79
N ALA A 85 4.27 -9.05 9.69
CA ALA A 85 4.37 -7.99 8.70
C ALA A 85 4.49 -8.56 7.28
N LEU A 86 5.36 -9.56 7.07
CA LEU A 86 5.49 -10.25 5.77
C LEU A 86 4.15 -10.85 5.31
N TYR A 87 3.49 -11.60 6.19
CA TYR A 87 2.21 -12.22 5.88
C TYR A 87 1.14 -11.18 5.51
N ARG A 88 1.01 -10.10 6.31
CA ARG A 88 0.05 -9.02 6.04
C ARG A 88 0.39 -8.25 4.76
N ARG A 89 1.68 -8.06 4.45
CA ARG A 89 2.13 -7.45 3.19
C ARG A 89 1.74 -8.28 1.98
N GLY A 90 1.89 -9.60 2.07
CA GLY A 90 1.44 -10.55 1.05
C GLY A 90 -0.07 -10.45 0.81
N LEU A 91 -0.88 -10.40 1.89
CA LEU A 91 -2.33 -10.18 1.79
C LEU A 91 -2.67 -8.85 1.11
N SER A 92 -2.03 -7.75 1.51
CA SER A 92 -2.21 -6.42 0.91
C SER A 92 -1.87 -6.43 -0.59
N ARG A 93 -0.72 -6.99 -0.97
CA ARG A 93 -0.28 -7.09 -2.37
C ARG A 93 -1.24 -7.95 -3.20
N ARG A 94 -1.78 -9.03 -2.64
CA ARG A 94 -2.80 -9.86 -3.28
C ARG A 94 -4.08 -9.07 -3.56
N GLN A 95 -4.56 -8.25 -2.61
CA GLN A 95 -5.72 -7.37 -2.82
C GLN A 95 -5.44 -6.26 -3.84
N LEU A 96 -4.18 -5.83 -3.97
CA LEU A 96 -3.71 -4.87 -4.98
C LEU A 96 -3.35 -5.51 -6.32
N PHE A 97 -3.70 -6.78 -6.55
CA PHE A 97 -3.41 -7.54 -7.77
C PHE A 97 -1.90 -7.72 -8.08
N ARG A 98 -1.02 -7.45 -7.11
CA ARG A 98 0.45 -7.64 -7.22
C ARG A 98 0.84 -9.06 -6.82
N TYR A 99 0.36 -10.04 -7.57
CA TYR A 99 0.41 -11.45 -7.17
C TYR A 99 1.83 -12.03 -7.07
N SER A 100 2.75 -11.66 -7.98
CA SER A 100 4.14 -12.12 -7.94
C SER A 100 4.82 -11.72 -6.62
N LEU A 101 4.72 -10.44 -6.26
CA LEU A 101 5.26 -9.89 -5.01
C LEU A 101 4.56 -10.48 -3.77
N ALA A 102 3.28 -10.81 -3.87
CA ALA A 102 2.57 -11.49 -2.78
C ALA A 102 3.09 -12.92 -2.55
N LEU A 103 3.38 -13.67 -3.63
CA LEU A 103 4.01 -14.99 -3.52
C LEU A 103 5.37 -14.93 -2.84
N ASP A 104 6.18 -13.92 -3.16
CA ASP A 104 7.50 -13.77 -2.55
C ASP A 104 7.41 -13.50 -1.03
N ASP A 105 6.45 -12.69 -0.61
CA ASP A 105 6.18 -12.48 0.82
C ASP A 105 5.73 -13.76 1.52
N PHE A 106 4.80 -14.53 0.93
CA PHE A 106 4.35 -15.79 1.54
C PHE A 106 5.45 -16.85 1.56
N ARG A 107 6.30 -16.93 0.53
CA ARG A 107 7.49 -17.80 0.55
C ARG A 107 8.45 -17.41 1.65
N ARG A 108 8.70 -16.10 1.83
CA ARG A 108 9.56 -15.59 2.91
C ARG A 108 9.00 -15.95 4.29
N VAL A 109 7.67 -15.88 4.47
CA VAL A 109 7.03 -16.38 5.70
C VAL A 109 7.35 -17.86 5.90
N LEU A 110 7.21 -18.69 4.86
CA LEU A 110 7.49 -20.13 4.96
C LEU A 110 8.98 -20.48 5.13
N THR A 111 9.89 -19.58 4.75
CA THR A 111 11.32 -19.71 5.07
C THR A 111 11.58 -19.47 6.57
N LEU A 112 10.84 -18.56 7.20
CA LEU A 112 11.00 -18.24 8.63
C LEU A 112 10.17 -19.16 9.54
N ASP A 113 9.02 -19.62 9.06
CA ASP A 113 8.05 -20.47 9.75
C ASP A 113 7.46 -21.46 8.73
N ALA A 114 8.13 -22.60 8.57
CA ALA A 114 7.78 -23.61 7.58
C ALA A 114 6.42 -24.27 7.84
N ASP A 115 5.91 -24.21 9.06
CA ASP A 115 4.64 -24.85 9.46
C ASP A 115 3.44 -23.89 9.43
N ASN A 116 3.65 -22.65 8.98
CA ASN A 116 2.60 -21.65 8.86
C ASN A 116 1.50 -22.08 7.87
N SER A 117 0.41 -22.66 8.38
CA SER A 117 -0.71 -23.16 7.58
C SER A 117 -1.43 -22.06 6.81
N ASP A 118 -1.52 -20.86 7.40
CA ASP A 118 -2.14 -19.70 6.78
C ASP A 118 -1.35 -19.24 5.56
N ALA A 119 -0.03 -19.14 5.67
CA ALA A 119 0.84 -18.78 4.55
C ALA A 119 0.81 -19.83 3.43
N LYS A 120 0.80 -21.13 3.76
CA LYS A 120 0.62 -22.21 2.76
C LYS A 120 -0.70 -22.05 2.00
N ARG A 121 -1.80 -21.77 2.71
CA ARG A 121 -3.12 -21.54 2.11
C ARG A 121 -3.12 -20.32 1.19
N GLU A 122 -2.61 -19.18 1.65
CA GLU A 122 -2.60 -17.94 0.86
C GLU A 122 -1.66 -18.04 -0.35
N LEU A 123 -0.51 -18.73 -0.22
CA LEU A 123 0.39 -19.03 -1.34
C LEU A 123 -0.34 -19.82 -2.43
N ALA A 124 -0.98 -20.94 -2.05
CA ALA A 124 -1.72 -21.79 -2.99
C ALA A 124 -2.91 -21.04 -3.62
N ALA A 125 -3.64 -20.25 -2.84
CA ALA A 125 -4.74 -19.42 -3.35
C ALA A 125 -4.23 -18.38 -4.38
N THR A 126 -3.11 -17.74 -4.09
CA THR A 126 -2.48 -16.76 -4.99
C THR A 126 -1.97 -17.41 -6.28
N GLN A 127 -1.38 -18.60 -6.20
CA GLN A 127 -0.96 -19.38 -7.38
C GLN A 127 -2.14 -19.73 -8.28
N ARG A 128 -3.27 -20.16 -7.70
CA ARG A 128 -4.49 -20.44 -8.47
C ARG A 128 -5.04 -19.19 -9.15
N LEU A 129 -4.96 -18.01 -8.51
CA LEU A 129 -5.37 -16.75 -9.12
C LEU A 129 -4.51 -16.38 -10.35
N ILE A 130 -3.21 -16.66 -10.28
CA ILE A 130 -2.28 -16.47 -11.42
C ILE A 130 -2.57 -17.47 -12.54
N GLN A 131 -2.93 -18.72 -12.21
CA GLN A 131 -3.25 -19.74 -13.19
C GLN A 131 -4.64 -19.55 -13.82
N SER A 132 -5.61 -19.04 -13.06
CA SER A 132 -7.00 -18.89 -13.50
C SER A 132 -7.28 -17.60 -14.25
N LYS A 133 -6.51 -16.54 -13.97
CA LYS A 133 -6.52 -15.31 -14.78
C LYS A 133 -5.37 -15.41 -15.77
N ALA A 134 -5.67 -15.31 -17.06
CA ALA A 134 -4.68 -14.91 -18.04
C ALA A 134 -4.12 -13.54 -17.61
N ILE A 135 -3.08 -13.55 -16.78
CA ILE A 135 -2.30 -12.37 -16.48
C ILE A 135 -1.67 -12.02 -17.83
N VAL A 136 -2.28 -11.05 -18.51
CA VAL A 136 -1.60 -10.36 -19.59
C VAL A 136 -0.47 -9.62 -18.90
N GLU A 137 0.70 -10.24 -18.93
CA GLU A 137 1.94 -9.58 -18.61
C GLU A 137 2.05 -8.44 -19.62
N ILE A 138 1.68 -7.22 -19.21
CA ILE A 138 1.89 -6.03 -20.03
C ILE A 138 3.40 -5.79 -20.01
N LYS A 139 4.09 -6.44 -20.93
CA LYS A 139 5.49 -6.15 -21.19
C LYS A 139 5.57 -4.70 -21.59
N ALA A 140 6.50 -3.96 -20.99
CA ALA A 140 6.85 -2.65 -21.49
C ALA A 140 7.13 -2.81 -22.99
N ILE A 141 6.38 -2.09 -23.82
CA ILE A 141 6.68 -2.03 -25.25
C ILE A 141 8.01 -1.29 -25.31
N ASP A 142 9.07 -1.97 -25.77
CA ASP A 142 10.30 -1.31 -26.19
C ASP A 142 9.92 -0.39 -27.34
N LYS A 143 9.67 0.89 -27.01
CA LYS A 143 9.34 1.89 -28.01
C LYS A 143 10.51 1.95 -29.00
N PRO A 144 10.26 1.81 -30.31
CA PRO A 144 11.26 2.09 -31.33
C PRO A 144 11.92 3.43 -31.05
N LEU A 145 13.22 3.57 -31.36
CA LEU A 145 13.99 4.78 -31.03
C LEU A 145 13.33 6.06 -31.58
N GLU A 146 12.56 5.95 -32.66
CA GLU A 146 11.80 7.07 -33.25
C GLU A 146 10.59 7.53 -32.42
N LEU A 147 10.01 6.64 -31.61
CA LEU A 147 8.83 6.90 -30.75
C LEU A 147 9.22 7.18 -29.28
N GLN A 148 10.50 7.08 -28.96
CA GLN A 148 11.04 7.49 -27.66
C GLN A 148 11.07 9.01 -27.59
N SER A 149 10.63 9.57 -26.45
CA SER A 149 10.69 11.02 -26.24
C SER A 149 12.14 11.48 -26.31
N LYS A 150 12.46 12.36 -27.27
CA LYS A 150 13.79 13.01 -27.36
C LYS A 150 13.98 14.06 -26.27
N THR A 151 12.90 14.52 -25.66
CA THR A 151 12.90 15.46 -24.54
C THR A 151 12.77 14.69 -23.21
N PRO A 152 13.47 15.11 -22.14
CA PRO A 152 13.34 14.52 -20.83
C PRO A 152 11.88 14.60 -20.36
N LEU A 153 11.34 13.50 -19.85
CA LEU A 153 10.00 13.49 -19.28
C LEU A 153 9.96 14.44 -18.08
N THR A 154 9.17 15.50 -18.18
CA THR A 154 8.94 16.42 -17.07
C THR A 154 8.11 15.70 -16.00
N LYS A 155 8.61 15.67 -14.77
CA LYS A 155 7.91 15.04 -13.65
C LYS A 155 6.67 15.85 -13.31
N VAL A 156 5.49 15.37 -13.70
CA VAL A 156 4.21 16.00 -13.34
C VAL A 156 3.85 15.57 -11.92
N ALA A 157 3.68 16.54 -11.03
CA ALA A 157 3.20 16.28 -9.68
C ALA A 157 1.68 15.98 -9.73
N ILE A 158 1.28 14.81 -9.21
CA ILE A 158 -0.12 14.43 -9.09
C ILE A 158 -0.56 14.71 -7.65
N CYS A 159 -1.39 15.74 -7.46
CA CYS A 159 -2.07 16.00 -6.20
C CYS A 159 -3.48 15.41 -6.26
N CYS A 160 -3.72 14.34 -5.51
CA CYS A 160 -5.07 13.78 -5.35
C CYS A 160 -5.77 14.38 -4.13
N ASP A 161 -6.89 15.08 -4.35
CA ASP A 161 -7.93 15.26 -3.33
C ASP A 161 -9.10 14.30 -3.63
N LYS A 162 -9.71 13.78 -2.58
CA LYS A 162 -10.64 12.64 -2.50
C LYS A 162 -11.96 12.78 -3.28
N LYS A 163 -12.10 13.74 -4.20
CA LYS A 163 -13.33 13.95 -5.00
C LYS A 163 -13.13 14.23 -6.49
N SER A 164 -11.92 14.60 -6.94
CA SER A 164 -11.59 14.76 -8.36
C SER A 164 -10.08 14.82 -8.57
N CYS A 165 -9.60 14.24 -9.67
CA CYS A 165 -8.24 14.48 -10.16
C CYS A 165 -8.32 15.56 -11.24
N GLU A 166 -7.80 16.76 -10.95
CA GLU A 166 -7.52 17.75 -11.99
C GLU A 166 -6.04 17.66 -12.36
N PHE A 167 -5.75 17.60 -13.66
CA PHE A 167 -4.39 17.59 -14.18
C PHE A 167 -4.08 18.94 -14.80
N VAL A 168 -2.92 19.51 -14.45
CA VAL A 168 -2.38 20.69 -15.12
C VAL A 168 -1.09 20.26 -15.81
N VAL A 169 -1.13 20.14 -17.13
CA VAL A 169 0.06 19.94 -17.95
C VAL A 169 0.55 21.32 -18.38
N GLN A 170 1.71 21.74 -17.89
CA GLN A 170 2.37 22.94 -18.39
C GLN A 170 3.28 22.56 -19.57
N LEU A 171 2.95 23.08 -20.75
CA LEU A 171 3.80 22.97 -21.94
C LEU A 171 4.76 24.18 -22.04
N PRO A 172 5.92 24.02 -22.71
CA PRO A 172 6.97 25.05 -22.76
C PRO A 172 6.54 26.37 -23.42
N GLU A 173 5.46 26.37 -24.20
CA GLU A 173 5.01 27.52 -24.99
C GLU A 173 3.59 27.94 -24.58
N SER A 174 3.48 28.57 -23.41
CA SER A 174 2.41 29.45 -22.89
C SER A 174 0.92 29.08 -23.15
N SER A 175 0.62 27.85 -23.54
CA SER A 175 -0.74 27.38 -23.78
C SER A 175 -1.15 26.44 -22.66
N THR A 176 -2.07 26.91 -21.80
CA THR A 176 -2.66 26.08 -20.76
C THR A 176 -3.84 25.34 -21.37
N ILE A 177 -3.70 24.04 -21.61
CA ILE A 177 -4.85 23.19 -21.92
C ILE A 177 -5.45 22.74 -20.59
N LYS A 178 -6.59 23.32 -20.21
CA LYS A 178 -7.41 22.82 -19.11
C LYS A 178 -8.35 21.76 -19.68
N THR A 179 -8.21 20.52 -19.24
CA THR A 179 -9.16 19.46 -19.60
C THR A 179 -9.65 18.77 -18.33
N GLN A 180 -10.97 18.68 -18.17
CA GLN A 180 -11.63 17.92 -17.10
C GLN A 180 -11.97 16.53 -17.62
N LEU A 181 -11.37 15.50 -17.03
CA LEU A 181 -11.82 14.12 -17.22
C LEU A 181 -12.93 13.83 -16.20
N PHE A 182 -14.18 13.84 -16.66
CA PHE A 182 -15.28 13.34 -15.84
C PHE A 182 -15.18 11.82 -15.78
N ALA A 183 -14.99 11.27 -14.58
CA ALA A 183 -15.06 9.84 -14.37
C ALA A 183 -16.44 9.31 -14.79
N ASN A 184 -16.47 8.42 -15.78
CA ASN A 184 -17.65 7.66 -16.17
C ASN A 184 -18.14 6.86 -14.94
N ASP A 185 -19.45 6.65 -14.81
CA ASP A 185 -20.08 6.02 -13.62
C ASP A 185 -19.51 4.64 -13.26
N TRP A 186 -18.88 3.95 -14.22
CA TRP A 186 -18.19 2.70 -14.02
C TRP A 186 -16.95 2.82 -13.11
N ALA A 187 -16.14 3.88 -13.27
CA ALA A 187 -14.92 4.13 -12.49
C ALA A 187 -15.18 4.62 -11.06
N ARG A 188 -16.38 5.16 -10.78
CA ARG A 188 -16.77 5.56 -9.42
C ARG A 188 -17.11 4.38 -8.52
N ARG A 189 -17.48 3.24 -9.11
CA ARG A 189 -17.95 2.05 -8.36
C ARG A 189 -16.86 1.01 -8.12
N HIS A 190 -15.77 1.03 -8.88
CA HIS A 190 -14.70 0.04 -8.77
C HIS A 190 -13.36 0.77 -8.75
N SER A 191 -12.67 0.72 -7.58
CA SER A 191 -11.34 1.29 -7.41
C SER A 191 -10.30 0.42 -8.14
N THR A 192 -10.22 0.61 -9.45
CA THR A 192 -9.16 0.07 -10.28
C THR A 192 -8.62 1.20 -11.13
N SER A 193 -7.29 1.34 -11.14
CA SER A 193 -6.53 2.26 -11.98
C SER A 193 -7.10 2.31 -13.39
N LEU A 194 -7.43 3.51 -13.87
CA LEU A 194 -7.78 3.76 -15.26
C LEU A 194 -6.50 4.23 -15.95
N ASP A 195 -5.97 3.45 -16.89
CA ASP A 195 -4.95 3.95 -17.81
C ASP A 195 -5.65 4.93 -18.77
N VAL A 196 -5.31 6.20 -18.65
CA VAL A 196 -5.75 7.23 -19.60
C VAL A 196 -4.64 7.40 -20.63
N ASP A 197 -4.91 6.90 -21.83
CA ASP A 197 -4.03 7.04 -22.98
C ASP A 197 -4.18 8.46 -23.53
N ILE A 198 -3.28 9.38 -23.15
CA ILE A 198 -3.25 10.75 -23.67
C ILE A 198 -2.54 10.70 -25.03
N ARG A 199 -3.32 10.59 -26.10
CA ARG A 199 -2.83 10.90 -27.45
C ARG A 199 -2.68 12.41 -27.58
N ALA A 200 -1.48 12.89 -27.89
CA ALA A 200 -1.33 14.23 -28.43
C ALA A 200 -2.14 14.30 -29.74
N ALA A 201 -3.14 15.18 -29.77
CA ALA A 201 -3.82 15.50 -31.00
C ALA A 201 -2.89 16.38 -31.85
N ASN A 202 -2.78 16.00 -33.12
CA ASN A 202 -2.22 16.74 -34.25
C ASN A 202 -0.70 16.61 -34.47
N ASP A 203 -0.34 15.62 -35.28
CA ASP A 203 0.57 15.82 -36.41
C ASP A 203 -0.10 15.22 -37.67
N ILE A 204 -0.81 16.08 -38.42
CA ILE A 204 -0.94 16.01 -39.89
C ILE A 204 -0.42 17.35 -40.40
#